data_AF-A0A2D4L446-F1
#
_entry.id   AF-A0A2D4L446-F1
#
_cell.length_a   1.000
_cell.length_b   1.000
_cell.length_c   1.000
_cell.angle_alpha   90.00
_cell.angle_beta   90.00
_cell.angle_gamma   90.00
#
_symmetry.space_group_name_H-M   'P 1'
#
loop_
_entity.id
_entity.type
_entity.pdbx_description
1 polymer ?
#
loop_
_entity_poly.entity_id
_entity_poly.type
_entity_poly.pdbx_seq_one_letter_code
_entity_poly.pdbx_strand_id
1 'polypeptide(L)'
;VITSQRDRLNVVVIEPHTALKHVMTSLTTLLRKNMSGLRVRELQDLFRAEEGFDLEEFSFALGHKDTVEFLEKKMPQLTLNYSTNKLNSIVIKPPSGKL
;
A
#
# COMPACT_ATOMS: atom_id res chain seq x y z
N VAL A 1 44.35 -6.14 22.66
CA VAL A 1 43.79 -7.27 21.88
C VAL A 1 42.52 -7.73 22.58
N ILE A 2 41.34 -7.39 22.04
CA ILE A 2 40.24 -8.32 21.73
C ILE A 2 39.41 -7.61 20.64
N THR A 3 39.59 -8.08 19.41
CA THR A 3 38.70 -7.84 18.27
C THR A 3 37.38 -8.56 18.52
N SER A 4 36.23 -7.93 18.24
CA SER A 4 35.09 -8.69 17.75
C SER A 4 34.26 -7.80 16.84
N GLN A 5 34.54 -7.92 15.54
CA GLN A 5 33.56 -7.66 14.51
C GLN A 5 32.32 -8.49 14.84
N ARG A 6 31.18 -7.84 15.06
CA ARG A 6 29.87 -8.48 14.99
C ARG A 6 29.15 -7.79 13.85
N ASP A 7 29.14 -8.51 12.73
CA ASP A 7 28.10 -8.55 11.70
C ASP A 7 27.28 -7.26 11.51
N ARG A 8 27.58 -6.44 10.50
CA ARG A 8 27.13 -6.63 9.09
C ARG A 8 25.65 -6.98 8.89
N LEU A 9 24.79 -6.64 9.81
CA LEU A 9 23.39 -6.41 9.47
C LEU A 9 23.21 -4.92 9.19
N ASN A 10 23.39 -4.56 7.92
CA ASN A 10 22.67 -3.44 7.30
C ASN A 10 21.16 -3.76 7.39
N VAL A 11 20.59 -3.76 8.59
CA VAL A 11 19.18 -3.45 8.74
C VAL A 11 19.15 -1.97 8.42
N VAL A 12 18.88 -1.65 7.16
CA VAL A 12 18.39 -0.32 6.83
C VAL A 12 17.17 -0.17 7.71
N VAL A 13 17.32 0.57 8.81
CA VAL A 13 16.19 1.00 9.63
C VAL A 13 15.44 1.94 8.70
N ILE A 14 14.56 1.37 7.87
CA ILE A 14 13.66 2.16 7.06
C ILE A 14 12.77 2.82 8.09
N GLU A 15 13.00 4.11 8.32
CA GLU A 15 12.16 4.88 9.23
C GLU A 15 10.70 4.64 8.81
N PRO A 16 9.78 4.39 9.76
CA PRO A 16 8.39 4.07 9.45
C PRO A 16 7.74 5.08 8.49
N HIS A 17 8.20 6.34 8.54
CA HIS A 17 7.79 7.40 7.63
C HIS A 17 8.23 7.16 6.18
N THR A 18 9.46 6.67 5.97
CA THR A 18 10.02 6.36 4.65
C THR A 18 9.31 5.16 4.02
N ALA A 19 9.03 4.11 4.80
CA ALA A 19 8.27 2.95 4.33
C ALA A 19 6.85 3.34 3.89
N LEU A 20 6.14 4.12 4.73
CA LEU A 20 4.80 4.60 4.39
C LEU A 20 4.79 5.45 3.12
N LYS A 21 5.75 6.38 3.00
CA LYS A 21 5.88 7.24 1.80
C LYS A 21 6.14 6.41 0.54
N HIS A 22 6.99 5.39 0.63
CA HIS A 22 7.27 4.47 -0.47
C HIS A 22 6.01 3.73 -0.91
N VAL A 23 5.31 3.08 0.03
CA VAL A 23 4.05 2.38 -0.22
C VAL A 23 3.02 3.29 -0.90
N MET A 24 2.81 4.50 -0.39
CA MET A 24 1.86 5.45 -0.98
C MET A 24 2.26 5.88 -2.41
N THR A 25 3.56 5.99 -2.68
CA THR A 25 4.09 6.33 -4.00
C THR A 25 3.88 5.20 -5.00
N SER A 26 4.15 3.96 -4.60
CA SER A 26 3.92 2.77 -5.41
C SER A 26 2.44 2.57 -5.72
N LEU A 27 1.57 2.71 -4.71
CA LEU A 27 0.11 2.66 -4.91
C LEU A 27 -0.39 3.74 -5.88
N THR A 28 0.13 4.96 -5.75
CA THR A 28 -0.22 6.05 -6.68
C THR A 28 0.19 5.72 -8.12
N THR A 29 1.39 5.16 -8.28
CA THR A 29 1.91 4.75 -9.60
C THR A 29 1.05 3.64 -10.20
N LEU A 30 0.73 2.61 -9.40
CA LEU A 30 -0.09 1.48 -9.83
C LEU A 30 -1.51 1.90 -10.23
N LEU A 31 -2.14 2.78 -9.45
CA LEU A 31 -3.48 3.32 -9.76
C LEU A 31 -3.48 4.24 -10.98
N ARG A 32 -2.40 5.00 -11.22
CA ARG A 32 -2.26 5.80 -12.45
C ARG A 32 -2.12 4.95 -13.71
N LYS A 33 -1.48 3.78 -13.63
CA LYS A 33 -1.45 2.82 -14.73
C LYS A 33 -2.84 2.21 -15.02
N ASN A 34 -3.72 2.20 -14.02
CA ASN A 34 -5.04 1.54 -14.05
C ASN A 34 -6.18 2.55 -13.83
N MET A 35 -6.33 3.52 -14.73
CA MET A 35 -7.29 4.64 -14.60
C MET A 35 -8.77 4.22 -14.50
N SER A 36 -9.12 3.01 -14.97
CA SER A 36 -10.46 2.42 -14.77
C SER A 36 -10.77 2.09 -13.31
N GLY A 37 -9.75 2.07 -12.46
CA GLY A 37 -9.76 1.58 -11.10
C GLY A 37 -9.43 0.11 -11.00
N LEU A 38 -9.12 -0.31 -9.77
CA LEU A 38 -8.80 -1.69 -9.40
C LEU A 38 -9.70 -2.13 -8.25
N ARG A 39 -10.12 -3.39 -8.23
CA ARG A 39 -10.69 -3.96 -7.01
C ARG A 39 -9.60 -4.05 -5.95
N VAL A 40 -9.96 -3.97 -4.67
CA VAL A 40 -9.00 -4.08 -3.54
C VAL A 40 -8.09 -5.31 -3.69
N ARG A 41 -8.67 -6.48 -4.00
CA ARG A 41 -7.90 -7.71 -4.19
C ARG A 41 -6.92 -7.64 -5.36
N GLU A 42 -7.35 -7.08 -6.49
CA GLU A 42 -6.47 -6.89 -7.66
C GLU A 42 -5.34 -5.91 -7.35
N LEU A 43 -5.63 -4.85 -6.58
CA LEU A 43 -4.62 -3.92 -6.11
C LEU A 43 -3.60 -4.60 -5.21
N GLN A 44 -4.05 -5.41 -4.24
CA GLN A 44 -3.17 -6.18 -3.34
C GLN A 44 -2.28 -7.15 -4.13
N ASP A 45 -2.87 -7.92 -5.06
CA ASP A 45 -2.15 -8.89 -5.89
C ASP A 45 -1.08 -8.21 -6.76
N LEU A 46 -1.44 -7.11 -7.43
CA LEU A 46 -0.51 -6.35 -8.27
C LEU A 46 0.58 -5.67 -7.45
N PHE A 47 0.22 -5.06 -6.31
CA PHE A 47 1.17 -4.42 -5.42
C PHE A 47 2.18 -5.43 -4.90
N ARG A 48 1.74 -6.63 -4.49
CA ARG A 48 2.62 -7.69 -4.04
C ARG A 48 3.56 -8.17 -5.15
N ALA A 49 3.08 -8.24 -6.39
CA ALA A 49 3.92 -8.58 -7.54
C ALA A 49 4.97 -7.50 -7.85
N GLU A 50 4.67 -6.21 -7.68
CA GLU A 50 5.61 -5.11 -7.93
C GLU A 50 6.59 -4.87 -6.75
N GLU A 51 6.12 -4.96 -5.51
CA GLU A 51 6.87 -4.56 -4.31
C GLU A 51 7.44 -5.74 -3.49
N GLY A 52 6.94 -6.95 -3.75
CA GLY A 52 7.44 -8.18 -3.10
C GLY A 52 6.90 -8.46 -1.70
N PHE A 53 5.96 -7.64 -1.19
CA PHE A 53 5.32 -7.86 0.12
C PHE A 53 3.82 -7.58 0.09
N ASP A 54 3.12 -8.09 1.09
CA ASP A 54 1.67 -8.02 1.18
C ASP A 54 1.18 -6.67 1.75
N LEU A 55 0.27 -6.02 1.02
CA LEU A 55 -0.26 -4.71 1.39
C LEU A 55 -1.19 -4.78 2.60
N GLU A 56 -1.91 -5.89 2.79
CA GLU A 56 -2.80 -6.11 3.93
C GLU A 56 -1.98 -6.33 5.20
N GLU A 57 -0.92 -7.14 5.14
CA GLU A 57 0.03 -7.30 6.25
C GLU A 57 0.68 -5.96 6.63
N PHE A 58 1.08 -5.15 5.64
CA PHE A 58 1.60 -3.81 5.89
C PHE A 58 0.56 -2.90 6.56
N SER A 59 -0.70 -3.00 6.14
CA SER A 59 -1.81 -2.24 6.72
C SER A 59 -2.02 -2.62 8.20
N PHE A 60 -2.00 -3.91 8.51
CA PHE A 60 -2.10 -4.41 9.89
C PHE A 60 -0.93 -3.96 10.77
N ALA A 61 0.30 -3.97 10.24
CA ALA A 61 1.48 -3.51 10.96
C ALA A 61 1.40 -2.02 11.37
N LEU A 62 0.62 -1.22 10.63
CA LEU A 62 0.33 0.18 10.94
C LEU A 62 -0.91 0.38 11.83
N GLY A 63 -1.56 -0.71 12.27
CA GLY A 63 -2.72 -0.68 13.16
C GLY A 63 -4.06 -0.45 12.45
N HIS A 64 -4.13 -0.71 11.15
CA HIS A 64 -5.38 -0.70 10.39
C HIS A 64 -6.07 -2.07 10.44
N LYS A 65 -7.39 -2.09 10.30
CA LYS A 65 -8.23 -3.30 10.28
C LYS A 65 -8.09 -4.09 8.98
N ASP A 66 -7.84 -3.41 7.86
CA ASP A 66 -7.70 -3.97 6.52
C ASP A 66 -7.07 -2.93 5.57
N THR A 67 -6.80 -3.35 4.32
CA THR A 67 -6.28 -2.45 3.28
C THR A 67 -7.23 -1.30 2.96
N VAL A 68 -8.55 -1.49 3.08
CA VAL A 68 -9.52 -0.44 2.77
C VAL A 68 -9.40 0.69 3.78
N GLU A 69 -9.40 0.39 5.07
CA GLU A 69 -9.25 1.40 6.12
C GLU A 69 -7.89 2.12 6.02
N PHE A 70 -6.82 1.40 5.67
CA PHE A 70 -5.52 2.01 5.39
C PHE A 70 -5.62 3.05 4.27
N LEU A 71 -6.24 2.71 3.14
CA LEU A 71 -6.39 3.61 2.00
C LEU A 71 -7.26 4.82 2.33
N GLU A 72 -8.38 4.63 3.04
CA GLU A 72 -9.24 5.74 3.47
C GLU A 72 -8.49 6.73 4.36
N LYS A 73 -7.69 6.23 5.32
CA LYS A 73 -6.99 7.07 6.29
C LYS A 73 -5.72 7.71 5.73
N LYS A 74 -4.98 7.01 4.87
CA LYS A 74 -3.66 7.47 4.38
C LYS A 74 -3.73 8.10 2.98
N MET A 75 -4.74 7.76 2.19
CA MET A 75 -4.92 8.25 0.82
C MET A 75 -6.35 8.76 0.57
N PRO A 76 -6.82 9.77 1.34
CA PRO A 76 -8.20 10.27 1.26
C PRO A 76 -8.57 10.91 -0.10
N GLN A 77 -7.57 11.14 -0.96
CA GLN A 77 -7.77 11.61 -2.33
C GLN A 77 -8.28 10.52 -3.29
N LEU A 78 -8.29 9.25 -2.88
CA LEU A 78 -8.77 8.14 -3.70
C LEU A 78 -10.29 8.06 -3.67
N THR A 79 -10.88 7.70 -4.80
CA THR A 79 -12.31 7.42 -4.87
C THR A 79 -12.54 5.93 -4.65
N LEU A 80 -13.16 5.57 -3.52
CA LEU A 80 -13.54 4.20 -3.19
C LEU A 80 -15.04 4.02 -3.46
N ASN A 81 -15.38 3.16 -4.41
CA ASN A 81 -16.77 2.85 -4.74
C ASN A 81 -17.19 1.50 -4.12
N TYR A 82 -18.04 1.58 -3.10
CA TYR A 82 -18.64 0.43 -2.42
C TYR A 82 -19.87 -0.05 -3.20
N SER A 83 -19.74 -1.13 -3.98
CA SER A 83 -20.92 -1.74 -4.62
C SER A 83 -21.67 -2.63 -3.64
N THR A 84 -23.00 -2.52 -3.64
CA THR A 84 -23.92 -3.28 -2.78
C THR A 84 -24.17 -4.72 -3.25
N ASN A 85 -23.67 -5.13 -4.43
CA ASN A 85 -24.20 -6.30 -5.14
C ASN A 85 -23.25 -7.50 -5.30
N LYS A 86 -22.10 -7.56 -4.61
CA LYS A 86 -21.33 -8.80 -4.37
C LYS A 86 -20.18 -8.52 -3.42
N LEU A 87 -19.91 -9.52 -2.59
CA LEU A 87 -19.00 -9.59 -1.43
C LEU A 87 -17.56 -9.06 -1.56
N ASN A 88 -17.12 -8.42 -2.66
CA ASN A 88 -15.70 -8.07 -2.86
C ASN A 88 -15.43 -6.95 -3.90
N SER A 89 -16.36 -6.04 -4.19
CA SER A 89 -16.14 -5.05 -5.27
C SER A 89 -16.04 -3.60 -4.77
N ILE A 90 -15.13 -3.35 -3.82
CA ILE A 90 -14.64 -2.00 -3.60
C ILE A 90 -13.66 -1.70 -4.73
N VAL A 91 -14.02 -0.77 -5.61
CA VAL A 91 -13.15 -0.32 -6.69
C VAL A 91 -12.48 0.98 -6.27
N ILE A 92 -11.15 0.98 -6.31
CA ILE A 92 -10.30 2.10 -5.96
C ILE A 92 -9.88 2.79 -7.25
N LYS A 93 -10.17 4.09 -7.35
CA LYS A 93 -9.80 4.93 -8.50
C LYS A 93 -8.84 6.03 -8.08
N PRO A 94 -7.96 6.46 -9.01
CA PRO A 94 -7.17 7.67 -8.79
C PRO A 94 -8.08 8.91 -8.61
N PRO A 95 -7.54 10.01 -8.06
CA PRO A 95 -8.31 11.23 -7.83
C PRO A 95 -8.98 11.71 -9.12
N SER A 96 -10.28 12.02 -9.06
CA SER A 96 -11.07 12.39 -10.24
C SER A 96 -10.93 13.88 -10.64
N GLY A 97 -10.06 14.65 -9.97
CA GLY A 97 -9.77 16.05 -10.29
C GLY A 97 -8.45 16.21 -11.05
N LYS A 98 -8.37 17.18 -11.96
CA LYS A 98 -7.09 17.64 -12.51
C LYS A 98 -6.22 18.13 -11.34
N LEU A 99 -5.01 17.60 -11.24
CA LEU A 99 -3.93 18.15 -10.41
C LEU A 99 -3.61 19.58 -10.85
#